data_AF-A0A929C1S8-F1
#
_entry.id   AF-A0A929C1S8-F1
#
_cell.length_a   1.000
_cell.length_b   1.000
_cell.length_c   1.000
_cell.angle_alpha   90.00
_cell.angle_beta   90.00
_cell.angle_gamma   90.00
#
_symmetry.space_group_name_H-M   'P 1'
#
loop_
_entity.id
_entity.type
_entity.pdbx_description
1 polymer ?
#
loop_
_entity_poly.entity_id
_entity_poly.type
_entity_poly.pdbx_seq_one_letter_code
_entity_poly.pdbx_strand_id
1 'polypeptide(L)'
;MDVSPSGGGTVEIDGIAPDEYPYGFPRESDSTIRIEAVPEEGYHFVEWDTIGKQNPKRVIVKRDMSITAFFVSDVIEFTSLDETVHVIIPDGVIALDGEGNPLTDVEFVAAESVPDPPENASIIGLPYQLGPDGATFDPPVTLTWSYDPTDIPDGVAEEELVIAHYDEGADEWQELEFEVDPGSHTLTAYIDHFSTFAVIAFSASPPPPVTPTASAAFTLSSLSISPPEVSAGEAVTISVFLVNAGEAAGSYTATLKINGVAAETREVSLVGGTSETVTFITSQGEAGAYSIEVNGLPGSFTVKEGASPPIAAAPAPPGERNWWLTRGVIITIAAAIAIPLAIRWWRRRGDCGSLGDYISMR
;
A
#
# COMPACT_ATOMS: atom_id res chain seq x y z
N MET A 1 -11.07 31.16 40.17
CA MET A 1 -11.02 31.31 38.71
C MET A 1 -11.98 30.32 38.14
N ASP A 2 -12.73 30.72 37.13
CA ASP A 2 -13.74 29.88 36.49
C ASP A 2 -13.78 30.14 34.99
N VAL A 3 -14.38 29.23 34.23
CA VAL A 3 -14.57 29.34 32.77
C VAL A 3 -16.02 29.09 32.41
N SER A 4 -16.54 29.83 31.44
CA SER A 4 -17.92 29.66 30.98
C SER A 4 -18.02 29.87 29.47
N PRO A 5 -18.63 28.94 28.70
CA PRO A 5 -19.12 27.64 29.16
C PRO A 5 -17.97 26.71 29.60
N SER A 6 -18.29 25.65 30.34
CA SER A 6 -17.33 24.60 30.66
C SER A 6 -16.84 23.95 29.36
N GLY A 7 -15.52 23.88 29.16
CA GLY A 7 -14.91 23.35 27.93
C GLY A 7 -14.62 24.39 26.85
N GLY A 8 -15.10 25.64 26.98
CA GLY A 8 -14.82 26.69 25.99
C GLY A 8 -13.38 27.25 26.02
N GLY A 9 -12.59 26.85 27.02
CA GLY A 9 -11.19 27.26 27.15
C GLY A 9 -10.66 27.07 28.56
N THR A 10 -9.43 27.55 28.77
CA THR A 10 -8.70 27.49 30.04
C THR A 10 -8.26 28.88 30.51
N VAL A 11 -7.95 29.01 31.80
CA VAL A 11 -7.37 30.21 32.40
C VAL A 11 -6.01 29.87 32.99
N GLU A 12 -4.95 30.31 32.33
CA GLU A 12 -3.60 30.21 32.87
C GLU A 12 -3.37 31.26 33.97
N ILE A 13 -2.86 30.81 35.10
CA ILE A 13 -2.48 31.65 36.25
C ILE A 13 -0.96 31.61 36.37
N ASP A 14 -0.32 32.75 36.16
CA ASP A 14 1.14 32.87 36.09
C ASP A 14 1.79 31.86 35.12
N GLY A 15 1.06 31.51 34.04
CA GLY A 15 1.50 30.56 33.00
C GLY A 15 1.22 29.09 33.32
N ILE A 16 0.37 28.80 34.31
CA ILE A 16 -0.04 27.43 34.66
C ILE A 16 -1.57 27.32 34.53
N ALA A 17 -2.04 26.42 33.68
CA ALA A 17 -3.46 26.08 33.58
C ALA A 17 -3.85 25.05 34.66
N PRO A 18 -4.88 25.31 35.47
CA PRO A 18 -5.51 24.30 36.31
C PRO A 18 -6.16 23.17 35.50
N ASP A 19 -6.20 21.96 36.07
CA ASP A 19 -6.84 20.78 35.46
C ASP A 19 -8.38 20.84 35.50
N GLU A 20 -8.96 21.58 36.46
CA GLU A 20 -10.40 21.66 36.67
C GLU A 20 -10.84 23.07 37.08
N TYR A 21 -12.07 23.44 36.70
CA TYR A 21 -12.73 24.68 37.07
C TYR A 21 -14.07 24.39 37.77
N PRO A 22 -14.48 25.21 38.76
CA PRO A 22 -13.78 26.39 39.27
C PRO A 22 -12.53 26.04 40.10
N TYR A 23 -11.44 26.76 39.86
CA TYR A 23 -10.17 26.60 40.58
C TYR A 23 -9.95 27.69 41.63
N GLY A 24 -9.70 27.29 42.87
CA GLY A 24 -9.37 28.17 43.99
C GLY A 24 -7.95 27.95 44.50
N PHE A 25 -7.20 29.02 44.74
CA PHE A 25 -5.86 28.96 45.32
C PHE A 25 -5.61 30.15 46.26
N PRO A 26 -4.92 29.95 47.39
CA PRO A 26 -4.62 31.04 48.32
C PRO A 26 -3.55 31.97 47.73
N ARG A 27 -3.72 33.28 47.97
CA ARG A 27 -2.74 34.33 47.66
C ARG A 27 -2.72 35.38 48.75
N GLU A 28 -1.53 35.92 49.01
CA GLU A 28 -1.36 37.05 49.92
C GLU A 28 -2.08 38.29 49.39
N SER A 29 -2.66 39.08 50.30
CA SER A 29 -3.20 40.39 49.95
C SER A 29 -2.12 41.26 49.30
N ASP A 30 -2.52 42.05 48.32
CA ASP A 30 -1.69 42.93 47.49
C ASP A 30 -0.72 42.21 46.55
N SER A 31 -0.75 40.88 46.48
CA SER A 31 -0.02 40.14 45.45
C SER A 31 -0.60 40.40 44.06
N THR A 32 0.25 40.35 43.03
CA THR A 32 -0.15 40.49 41.63
C THR A 32 -0.02 39.14 40.95
N ILE A 33 -1.08 38.70 40.28
CA ILE A 33 -1.09 37.51 39.42
C ILE A 33 -1.25 37.93 37.97
N ARG A 34 -0.62 37.21 37.04
CA ARG A 34 -0.95 37.28 35.60
C ARG A 34 -1.97 36.21 35.31
N ILE A 35 -3.05 36.59 34.65
CA ILE A 35 -4.05 35.67 34.13
C ILE A 35 -4.13 35.81 32.61
N GLU A 36 -4.40 34.71 31.94
CA GLU A 36 -4.59 34.63 30.50
C GLU A 36 -5.69 33.63 30.21
N ALA A 37 -6.72 34.06 29.50
CA ALA A 37 -7.75 33.17 28.97
C ALA A 37 -7.23 32.60 27.65
N VAL A 38 -7.14 31.28 27.55
CA VAL A 38 -6.73 30.56 26.35
C VAL A 38 -7.96 29.82 25.85
N PRO A 39 -8.58 30.27 24.74
CA PRO A 39 -9.73 29.58 24.18
C PRO A 39 -9.38 28.16 23.73
N GLU A 40 -10.34 27.24 23.84
CA GLU A 40 -10.27 25.93 23.20
C GLU A 40 -10.48 26.08 21.68
N GLU A 41 -10.16 25.05 20.90
CA GLU A 41 -10.46 25.04 19.46
C GLU A 41 -11.96 25.27 19.20
N GLY A 42 -12.28 26.18 18.26
CA GLY A 42 -13.67 26.57 17.97
C GLY A 42 -14.29 27.53 18.97
N TYR A 43 -13.50 28.19 19.83
CA TYR A 43 -13.96 29.23 20.74
C TYR A 43 -13.09 30.49 20.66
N HIS A 44 -13.68 31.64 21.00
CA HIS A 44 -12.93 32.86 21.27
C HIS A 44 -13.27 33.45 22.65
N PHE A 45 -12.28 34.09 23.25
CA PHE A 45 -12.46 34.82 24.51
C PHE A 45 -13.20 36.14 24.26
N VAL A 46 -14.28 36.36 25.01
CA VAL A 46 -15.10 37.58 24.91
C VAL A 46 -14.69 38.60 25.97
N GLU A 47 -14.80 38.21 27.24
CA GLU A 47 -14.46 39.07 28.37
C GLU A 47 -14.32 38.32 29.68
N TRP A 48 -13.73 38.99 30.66
CA TRP A 48 -13.78 38.59 32.05
C TRP A 48 -14.98 39.25 32.73
N ASP A 49 -15.69 38.50 33.58
CA ASP A 49 -16.92 38.95 34.27
C ASP A 49 -16.85 40.35 34.91
N THR A 50 -15.77 40.65 35.62
CA THR A 50 -15.66 41.81 36.53
C THR A 50 -14.46 42.69 36.22
N ILE A 51 -13.63 42.28 35.28
CA ILE A 51 -12.36 42.95 34.95
C ILE A 51 -12.23 43.25 33.45
N GLY A 52 -13.29 43.12 32.66
CA GLY A 52 -13.38 43.60 31.28
C GLY A 52 -12.65 42.73 30.26
N LYS A 53 -12.28 43.29 29.10
CA LYS A 53 -11.90 42.51 27.91
C LYS A 53 -10.40 42.30 27.67
N GLN A 54 -9.54 42.88 28.51
CA GLN A 54 -8.10 42.78 28.28
C GLN A 54 -7.61 41.36 28.58
N ASN A 55 -6.90 40.76 27.63
CA ASN A 55 -6.31 39.43 27.75
C ASN A 55 -4.96 39.41 27.00
N PRO A 56 -3.83 38.99 27.63
CA PRO A 56 -3.66 38.65 29.04
C PRO A 56 -3.75 39.86 29.98
N LYS A 57 -3.99 39.63 31.27
CA LYS A 57 -4.23 40.67 32.29
C LYS A 57 -3.46 40.44 33.58
N ARG A 58 -3.04 41.53 34.23
CA ARG A 58 -2.49 41.51 35.60
C ARG A 58 -3.56 41.94 36.59
N VAL A 59 -3.76 41.16 37.64
CA VAL A 59 -4.76 41.40 38.68
C VAL A 59 -4.08 41.50 40.04
N ILE A 60 -4.44 42.52 40.82
CA ILE A 60 -3.97 42.69 42.20
C ILE A 60 -5.01 42.07 43.13
N VAL A 61 -4.62 41.03 43.87
CA VAL A 61 -5.48 40.32 44.81
C VAL A 61 -5.62 41.17 46.08
N LYS A 62 -6.77 41.81 46.28
CA LYS A 62 -7.02 42.64 47.49
C LYS A 62 -7.80 41.90 48.58
N ARG A 63 -8.52 40.86 48.20
CA ARG A 63 -9.42 40.04 49.01
C ARG A 63 -9.78 38.79 48.22
N ASP A 64 -10.67 37.97 48.76
CA ASP A 64 -11.29 36.88 48.03
C ASP A 64 -12.00 37.43 46.77
N MET A 65 -11.58 36.92 45.62
CA MET A 65 -12.06 37.30 44.30
C MET A 65 -12.47 36.04 43.53
N SER A 66 -13.64 36.09 42.91
CA SER A 66 -14.03 35.15 41.86
C SER A 66 -13.97 35.90 40.54
N ILE A 67 -13.30 35.31 39.55
CA ILE A 67 -13.15 35.87 38.21
C ILE A 67 -13.43 34.72 37.25
N THR A 68 -14.31 34.98 36.29
CA THR A 68 -14.74 34.04 35.27
C THR A 68 -14.29 34.53 33.90
N ALA A 69 -13.65 33.69 33.10
CA ALA A 69 -13.45 33.93 31.67
C ALA A 69 -14.69 33.49 30.90
N PHE A 70 -15.23 34.37 30.06
CA PHE A 70 -16.30 34.03 29.14
C PHE A 70 -15.75 33.77 27.75
N PHE A 71 -16.11 32.62 27.21
CA PHE A 71 -15.85 32.19 25.85
C PHE A 71 -17.17 32.07 25.10
N VAL A 72 -17.12 32.27 23.79
CA VAL A 72 -18.22 32.02 22.87
C VAL A 72 -17.71 31.07 21.80
N SER A 73 -18.53 30.08 21.45
CA SER A 73 -18.19 29.16 20.36
C SER A 73 -18.24 29.92 19.04
N ASP A 74 -17.22 29.69 18.22
CA ASP A 74 -17.11 30.15 16.83
C ASP A 74 -17.93 29.27 15.88
N VAL A 75 -18.71 28.31 16.41
CA VAL A 75 -19.59 27.47 15.62
C VAL A 75 -20.95 27.34 16.31
N ILE A 76 -21.98 27.06 15.52
CA ILE A 76 -23.28 26.60 15.99
C ILE A 76 -23.42 25.16 15.53
N GLU A 77 -23.66 24.25 16.48
CA GLU A 77 -23.79 22.82 16.20
C GLU A 77 -25.23 22.36 16.41
N PHE A 78 -25.72 21.57 15.47
CA PHE A 78 -27.02 20.91 15.52
C PHE A 78 -26.82 19.41 15.35
N THR A 79 -27.53 18.61 16.13
CA THR A 79 -27.37 17.15 16.15
C THR A 79 -28.74 16.49 16.16
N SER A 80 -28.93 15.45 15.35
CA SER A 80 -30.14 14.62 15.35
C SER A 80 -30.30 13.90 16.69
N LEU A 81 -31.54 13.54 17.04
CA LEU A 81 -31.84 12.89 18.33
C LEU A 81 -31.12 11.55 18.55
N ASP A 82 -30.75 10.88 17.46
CA ASP A 82 -30.05 9.60 17.46
C ASP A 82 -28.53 9.74 17.22
N GLU A 83 -28.00 10.97 17.22
CA GLU A 83 -26.58 11.26 17.02
C GLU A 83 -26.01 10.72 15.68
N THR A 84 -26.88 10.52 14.68
CA THR A 84 -26.47 10.06 13.34
C THR A 84 -26.03 11.22 12.46
N VAL A 85 -26.73 12.35 12.52
CA VAL A 85 -26.48 13.51 11.66
C VAL A 85 -26.11 14.71 12.51
N HIS A 86 -25.01 15.36 12.15
CA HIS A 86 -24.49 16.56 12.80
C HIS A 86 -24.26 17.65 11.76
N VAL A 87 -24.72 18.87 12.04
CA VAL A 87 -24.49 20.04 11.19
C VAL A 87 -23.72 21.08 12.00
N ILE A 88 -22.62 21.56 11.44
CA ILE A 88 -21.76 22.58 12.05
C ILE A 88 -21.79 23.82 11.16
N ILE A 89 -22.24 24.94 11.73
CA ILE A 89 -22.30 26.25 11.08
C ILE A 89 -21.22 27.14 11.70
N PRO A 90 -20.09 27.40 11.02
CA PRO A 90 -19.06 28.31 11.52
C PRO A 90 -19.52 29.78 11.58
N ASP A 91 -18.88 30.54 12.46
CA ASP A 91 -19.00 31.98 12.53
C ASP A 91 -18.54 32.61 11.21
N GLY A 92 -19.27 33.64 10.78
CA GLY A 92 -19.08 34.27 9.47
C GLY A 92 -19.85 33.61 8.31
N VAL A 93 -20.51 32.47 8.52
CA VAL A 93 -21.48 31.94 7.54
C VAL A 93 -22.78 32.73 7.59
N ILE A 94 -23.27 33.13 6.42
CA ILE A 94 -24.60 33.69 6.26
C ILE A 94 -25.59 32.51 6.16
N ALA A 95 -26.18 32.15 7.30
CA ALA A 95 -27.21 31.12 7.39
C ALA A 95 -28.61 31.76 7.43
N LEU A 96 -29.41 31.55 6.39
CA LEU A 96 -30.77 32.10 6.27
C LEU A 96 -31.79 30.98 6.12
N ASP A 97 -33.02 31.20 6.62
CA ASP A 97 -34.18 30.37 6.32
C ASP A 97 -34.80 30.70 4.95
N GLY A 98 -35.82 29.95 4.53
CA GLY A 98 -36.54 30.18 3.27
C GLY A 98 -37.28 31.53 3.18
N GLU A 99 -37.44 32.25 4.29
CA GLU A 99 -38.01 33.60 4.33
C GLU A 99 -36.92 34.70 4.30
N GLY A 100 -35.64 34.32 4.35
CA GLY A 100 -34.49 35.23 4.37
C GLY A 100 -34.14 35.78 5.76
N ASN A 101 -34.68 35.20 6.83
CA ASN A 101 -34.30 35.54 8.21
C ASN A 101 -33.10 34.69 8.66
N PRO A 102 -32.33 35.13 9.67
CA PRO A 102 -31.26 34.31 10.23
C PRO A 102 -31.79 32.96 10.71
N LEU A 103 -31.13 31.88 10.31
CA LEU A 103 -31.48 30.54 10.74
C LEU A 103 -31.24 30.40 12.25
N THR A 104 -32.25 29.94 12.99
CA THR A 104 -32.17 29.79 14.45
C THR A 104 -32.20 28.36 14.94
N ASP A 105 -32.69 27.43 14.12
CA ASP A 105 -32.84 26.02 14.48
C ASP A 105 -32.74 25.13 13.23
N VAL A 106 -32.43 23.85 13.43
CA VAL A 106 -32.36 22.83 12.38
C VAL A 106 -33.24 21.66 12.74
N GLU A 107 -34.14 21.30 11.83
CA GLU A 107 -35.02 20.15 11.98
C GLU A 107 -34.39 18.92 11.32
N PHE A 108 -34.35 17.80 12.04
CA PHE A 108 -33.88 16.50 11.54
C PHE A 108 -35.07 15.55 11.49
N VAL A 109 -35.57 15.25 10.29
CA VAL A 109 -36.69 14.32 10.11
C VAL A 109 -36.20 13.07 9.40
N ALA A 110 -36.11 11.95 10.14
CA ALA A 110 -35.81 10.65 9.54
C ALA A 110 -36.93 10.28 8.55
N ALA A 111 -36.57 10.04 7.29
CA ALA A 111 -37.51 9.74 6.22
C ALA A 111 -37.68 8.22 6.09
N GLU A 112 -38.83 7.71 6.53
CA GLU A 112 -39.16 6.27 6.42
C GLU A 112 -39.48 5.84 4.97
N SER A 113 -39.77 6.79 4.09
CA SER A 113 -40.07 6.56 2.68
C SER A 113 -39.40 7.65 1.85
N VAL A 114 -38.36 7.26 1.11
CA VAL A 114 -37.66 8.13 0.15
C VAL A 114 -37.74 7.57 -1.26
N PRO A 115 -37.45 8.38 -2.29
CA PRO A 115 -37.26 7.92 -3.65
C PRO A 115 -36.19 6.82 -3.74
N ASP A 116 -36.40 5.85 -4.63
CA ASP A 116 -35.46 4.76 -4.84
C ASP A 116 -34.07 5.30 -5.24
N PRO A 117 -32.97 4.73 -4.71
CA PRO A 117 -31.63 5.12 -5.11
C PRO A 117 -31.34 4.72 -6.58
N PRO A 118 -30.23 5.21 -7.17
CA PRO A 118 -29.81 4.81 -8.51
C PRO A 118 -29.71 3.28 -8.71
N GLU A 119 -29.75 2.82 -9.96
CA GLU A 119 -29.61 1.38 -10.26
C GLU A 119 -28.32 0.79 -9.67
N ASN A 120 -28.43 -0.40 -9.07
CA ASN A 120 -27.35 -1.10 -8.36
C ASN A 120 -26.86 -0.39 -7.09
N ALA A 121 -27.66 0.51 -6.52
CA ALA A 121 -27.35 1.15 -5.25
C ALA A 121 -28.37 0.77 -4.18
N SER A 122 -27.95 0.87 -2.92
CA SER A 122 -28.81 0.71 -1.76
C SER A 122 -28.51 1.81 -0.74
N ILE A 123 -29.56 2.33 -0.11
CA ILE A 123 -29.43 3.29 0.98
C ILE A 123 -28.95 2.56 2.23
N ILE A 124 -28.00 3.16 2.94
CA ILE A 124 -27.45 2.70 4.21
C ILE A 124 -28.08 3.50 5.34
N GLY A 125 -28.60 2.80 6.34
CA GLY A 125 -29.30 3.42 7.46
C GLY A 125 -30.59 4.14 7.03
N LEU A 126 -30.91 5.24 7.72
CA LEU A 126 -32.09 6.06 7.45
C LEU A 126 -31.69 7.39 6.78
N PRO A 127 -32.33 7.75 5.66
CA PRO A 127 -32.24 9.11 5.11
C PRO A 127 -32.83 10.14 6.06
N TYR A 128 -32.34 11.37 5.96
CA TYR A 128 -32.84 12.52 6.73
C TYR A 128 -33.28 13.64 5.81
N GLN A 129 -34.49 14.15 6.03
CA GLN A 129 -34.90 15.47 5.56
C GLN A 129 -34.44 16.50 6.58
N LEU A 130 -33.56 17.41 6.15
CA LEU A 130 -33.17 18.57 6.94
C LEU A 130 -34.11 19.74 6.66
N GLY A 131 -34.45 20.49 7.70
CA GLY A 131 -35.31 21.67 7.62
C GLY A 131 -34.76 22.84 8.43
N PRO A 132 -35.30 24.06 8.22
CA PRO A 132 -36.47 24.39 7.42
C PRO A 132 -36.19 24.42 5.90
N ASP A 133 -37.22 24.16 5.11
CA ASP A 133 -37.13 24.22 3.64
C ASP A 133 -36.72 25.62 3.15
N GLY A 134 -35.86 25.63 2.13
CA GLY A 134 -35.34 26.87 1.54
C GLY A 134 -34.23 27.54 2.36
N ALA A 135 -33.73 26.90 3.42
CA ALA A 135 -32.54 27.38 4.11
C ALA A 135 -31.33 27.39 3.18
N THR A 136 -30.47 28.41 3.31
CA THR A 136 -29.27 28.61 2.50
C THR A 136 -28.07 29.01 3.34
N PHE A 137 -26.88 28.60 2.92
CA PHE A 137 -25.61 28.88 3.58
C PHE A 137 -24.58 29.46 2.60
N ASP A 138 -23.96 30.59 2.97
CA ASP A 138 -22.85 31.17 2.22
C ASP A 138 -21.73 31.62 3.19
N PRO A 139 -20.55 30.96 3.21
CA PRO A 139 -20.17 29.75 2.45
C PRO A 139 -20.91 28.48 2.92
N PRO A 140 -20.75 27.33 2.22
CA PRO A 140 -21.30 26.04 2.64
C PRO A 140 -20.88 25.62 4.05
N VAL A 141 -21.74 24.86 4.73
CA VAL A 141 -21.55 24.36 6.11
C VAL A 141 -21.23 22.88 6.11
N THR A 142 -20.70 22.40 7.24
CA THR A 142 -20.29 21.00 7.38
C THR A 142 -21.46 20.14 7.82
N LEU A 143 -21.68 19.04 7.10
CA LEU A 143 -22.59 17.94 7.43
C LEU A 143 -21.75 16.71 7.75
N THR A 144 -21.81 16.22 8.98
CA THR A 144 -21.19 14.96 9.39
C THR A 144 -22.26 13.90 9.59
N TRP A 145 -22.02 12.71 9.05
CA TRP A 145 -22.95 11.60 9.03
C TRP A 145 -22.29 10.33 9.54
N SER A 146 -22.77 9.80 10.65
CA SER A 146 -22.31 8.54 11.23
C SER A 146 -23.03 7.37 10.56
N TYR A 147 -22.33 6.27 10.30
CA TYR A 147 -22.92 5.04 9.74
C TYR A 147 -22.54 3.81 10.57
N ASP A 148 -23.40 2.79 10.53
CA ASP A 148 -23.09 1.47 11.11
C ASP A 148 -22.46 0.58 10.03
N PRO A 149 -21.22 0.10 10.21
CA PRO A 149 -20.56 -0.80 9.25
C PRO A 149 -21.34 -2.09 8.98
N THR A 150 -22.23 -2.50 9.88
CA THR A 150 -23.07 -3.70 9.72
C THR A 150 -24.22 -3.51 8.75
N ASP A 151 -24.58 -2.27 8.43
CA ASP A 151 -25.59 -1.94 7.43
C ASP A 151 -25.03 -1.92 6.00
N ILE A 152 -23.71 -1.97 5.84
CA ILE A 152 -23.04 -1.96 4.54
C ILE A 152 -23.23 -3.32 3.83
N PRO A 153 -23.70 -3.33 2.57
CA PRO A 153 -23.85 -4.54 1.79
C PRO A 153 -22.53 -5.30 1.59
N ASP A 154 -22.63 -6.63 1.55
CA ASP A 154 -21.48 -7.50 1.27
C ASP A 154 -20.75 -7.09 -0.02
N GLY A 155 -19.45 -6.82 0.10
CA GLY A 155 -18.57 -6.52 -1.03
C GLY A 155 -18.47 -5.04 -1.41
N VAL A 156 -19.11 -4.15 -0.66
CA VAL A 156 -18.89 -2.70 -0.75
C VAL A 156 -17.84 -2.29 0.29
N ALA A 157 -16.82 -1.56 -0.13
CA ALA A 157 -15.83 -1.01 0.80
C ALA A 157 -16.38 0.25 1.48
N GLU A 158 -15.98 0.53 2.72
CA GLU A 158 -16.39 1.75 3.44
C GLU A 158 -16.01 3.01 2.65
N GLU A 159 -14.89 2.96 1.93
CA GLU A 159 -14.42 4.07 1.09
C GLU A 159 -15.23 4.28 -0.20
N GLU A 160 -16.15 3.35 -0.52
CA GLU A 160 -17.06 3.43 -1.67
C GLU A 160 -18.48 3.90 -1.28
N LEU A 161 -18.69 4.21 0.01
CA LEU A 161 -19.92 4.87 0.45
C LEU A 161 -19.97 6.28 -0.10
N VAL A 162 -21.16 6.70 -0.50
CA VAL A 162 -21.44 8.04 -1.05
C VAL A 162 -22.49 8.72 -0.20
N ILE A 163 -22.33 10.02 0.05
CA ILE A 163 -23.43 10.85 0.57
C ILE A 163 -24.04 11.66 -0.58
N ALA A 164 -25.35 11.57 -0.70
CA ALA A 164 -26.11 12.22 -1.75
C ALA A 164 -27.26 13.02 -1.17
N HIS A 165 -27.64 14.10 -1.85
CA HIS A 165 -28.89 14.80 -1.60
C HIS A 165 -29.89 14.49 -2.72
N TYR A 166 -31.17 14.48 -2.40
CA TYR A 166 -32.21 14.33 -3.40
C TYR A 166 -32.52 15.71 -4.01
N ASP A 167 -32.54 15.80 -5.34
CA ASP A 167 -33.00 16.96 -6.09
C ASP A 167 -34.44 16.70 -6.57
N GLU A 168 -35.41 17.31 -5.88
CA GLU A 168 -36.83 17.17 -6.20
C GLU A 168 -37.19 17.69 -7.61
N GLY A 169 -36.41 18.64 -8.15
CA GLY A 169 -36.63 19.19 -9.49
C GLY A 169 -36.16 18.24 -10.60
N ALA A 170 -35.09 17.49 -10.34
CA ALA A 170 -34.55 16.47 -11.24
C ALA A 170 -35.17 15.08 -11.03
N ASP A 171 -35.81 14.83 -9.88
CA ASP A 171 -36.27 13.50 -9.44
C ASP A 171 -35.10 12.49 -9.37
N GLU A 172 -33.96 12.95 -8.86
CA GLU A 172 -32.70 12.18 -8.85
C GLU A 172 -31.86 12.48 -7.60
N TRP A 173 -31.16 11.45 -7.11
CA TRP A 173 -30.12 11.59 -6.08
C TRP A 173 -28.84 12.16 -6.70
N GLN A 174 -28.37 13.29 -6.18
CA GLN A 174 -27.13 13.95 -6.56
C GLN A 174 -26.05 13.74 -5.50
N GLU A 175 -24.93 13.16 -5.92
CA GLU A 175 -23.75 12.96 -5.08
C GLU A 175 -23.12 14.31 -4.68
N LEU A 176 -22.77 14.41 -3.40
CA LEU A 176 -22.05 15.55 -2.86
C LEU A 176 -20.53 15.34 -2.96
N GLU A 177 -19.77 16.41 -2.78
CA GLU A 177 -18.35 16.28 -2.43
C GLU A 177 -18.25 15.96 -0.93
N PHE A 178 -17.53 14.88 -0.60
CA PHE A 178 -17.40 14.41 0.78
C PHE A 178 -16.05 13.74 1.03
N GLU A 179 -15.74 13.57 2.32
CA GLU A 179 -14.65 12.77 2.84
C GLU A 179 -15.21 11.65 3.72
N VAL A 180 -14.62 10.47 3.65
CA VAL A 180 -14.98 9.32 4.48
C VAL A 180 -13.85 9.01 5.45
N ASP A 181 -14.19 8.78 6.71
CA ASP A 181 -13.29 8.31 7.75
C ASP A 181 -13.77 6.95 8.29
N PRO A 182 -13.24 5.84 7.75
CA PRO A 182 -13.54 4.49 8.22
C PRO A 182 -13.09 4.22 9.67
N GLY A 183 -12.20 5.05 10.23
CA GLY A 183 -11.73 4.90 11.61
C GLY A 183 -12.77 5.39 12.63
N SER A 184 -13.54 6.41 12.26
CA SER A 184 -14.65 6.93 13.06
C SER A 184 -16.03 6.50 12.56
N HIS A 185 -16.09 5.81 11.41
CA HIS A 185 -17.32 5.45 10.70
C HIS A 185 -18.20 6.67 10.41
N THR A 186 -17.58 7.72 9.85
CA THR A 186 -18.26 8.96 9.48
C THR A 186 -17.99 9.38 8.03
N LEU A 187 -18.98 10.02 7.41
CA LEU A 187 -18.83 10.80 6.18
C LEU A 187 -18.98 12.28 6.52
N THR A 188 -18.18 13.13 5.91
CA THR A 188 -18.23 14.59 6.06
C THR A 188 -18.40 15.26 4.70
N ALA A 189 -19.49 15.99 4.51
CA ALA A 189 -19.81 16.72 3.30
C ALA A 189 -19.99 18.22 3.58
N TYR A 190 -19.97 19.01 2.50
CA TYR A 190 -20.26 20.44 2.55
C TYR A 190 -21.58 20.73 1.85
N ILE A 191 -22.50 21.38 2.55
CA ILE A 191 -23.86 21.66 2.05
C ILE A 191 -24.14 23.15 2.06
N ASP A 192 -24.81 23.66 1.03
CA ASP A 192 -25.20 25.07 0.91
C ASP A 192 -26.72 25.31 1.07
N HIS A 193 -27.49 24.23 1.24
CA HIS A 193 -28.92 24.26 1.52
C HIS A 193 -29.35 22.97 2.26
N PHE A 194 -30.58 22.98 2.77
CA PHE A 194 -31.22 21.78 3.30
C PHE A 194 -32.07 21.06 2.24
N SER A 195 -32.02 19.73 2.26
CA SER A 195 -32.79 18.81 1.42
C SER A 195 -32.94 17.46 2.13
N THR A 196 -33.42 16.43 1.43
CA THR A 196 -33.24 15.03 1.83
C THR A 196 -31.82 14.60 1.53
N PHE A 197 -31.15 13.99 2.50
CA PHE A 197 -29.83 13.41 2.35
C PHE A 197 -29.85 11.92 2.72
N ALA A 198 -28.98 11.14 2.09
CA ALA A 198 -28.80 9.73 2.38
C ALA A 198 -27.36 9.29 2.14
N VAL A 199 -26.94 8.26 2.87
CA VAL A 199 -25.74 7.49 2.54
C VAL A 199 -26.13 6.35 1.62
N ILE A 200 -25.42 6.21 0.51
CA ILE A 200 -25.70 5.28 -0.57
C ILE A 200 -24.47 4.39 -0.77
N ALA A 201 -24.69 3.08 -0.81
CA ALA A 201 -23.70 2.10 -1.22
C ALA A 201 -24.01 1.63 -2.63
N PHE A 202 -23.07 1.83 -3.55
CA PHE A 202 -23.15 1.20 -4.86
C PHE A 202 -22.68 -0.25 -4.72
N SER A 203 -23.53 -1.21 -5.08
CA SER A 203 -23.11 -2.58 -5.23
C SER A 203 -22.03 -2.62 -6.30
N ALA A 204 -20.82 -3.02 -5.91
CA ALA A 204 -19.76 -3.28 -6.86
C ALA A 204 -20.32 -4.21 -7.95
N SER A 205 -20.36 -3.72 -9.21
CA SER A 205 -20.65 -4.59 -10.35
C SER A 205 -19.77 -5.82 -10.19
N PRO A 206 -20.30 -7.05 -10.34
CA PRO A 206 -19.49 -8.26 -10.17
C PRO A 206 -18.22 -8.07 -10.98
N PRO A 207 -17.03 -8.33 -10.38
CA PRO A 207 -15.78 -8.07 -11.07
C PRO A 207 -15.87 -8.74 -12.44
N PRO A 208 -15.54 -8.03 -13.53
CA PRO A 208 -15.59 -8.62 -14.86
C PRO A 208 -14.87 -9.97 -14.78
N PRO A 209 -15.42 -11.05 -15.37
CA PRO A 209 -14.85 -12.38 -15.24
C PRO A 209 -13.35 -12.30 -15.55
N VAL A 210 -12.53 -12.54 -14.52
CA VAL A 210 -11.08 -12.48 -14.64
C VAL A 210 -10.67 -13.40 -15.78
N THR A 211 -10.26 -12.79 -16.89
CA THR A 211 -9.77 -13.52 -18.06
C THR A 211 -8.45 -14.17 -17.64
N PRO A 212 -8.23 -15.47 -17.92
CA PRO A 212 -7.22 -16.25 -17.21
C PRO A 212 -5.80 -15.72 -17.40
N THR A 213 -5.13 -15.58 -16.26
CA THR A 213 -3.69 -15.64 -15.97
C THR A 213 -2.75 -15.57 -17.18
N ALA A 214 -2.03 -14.46 -17.29
CA ALA A 214 -0.80 -14.33 -18.07
C ALA A 214 0.00 -15.65 -18.11
N SER A 215 0.31 -16.15 -19.29
CA SER A 215 1.07 -17.40 -19.49
C SER A 215 2.45 -17.11 -20.08
N ALA A 216 3.43 -17.97 -19.83
CA ALA A 216 4.71 -17.93 -20.50
C ALA A 216 4.61 -18.64 -21.87
N ALA A 217 5.19 -18.05 -22.90
CA ALA A 217 5.13 -18.58 -24.27
C ALA A 217 6.51 -18.50 -24.94
N PHE A 218 7.21 -19.63 -25.05
CA PHE A 218 8.59 -19.67 -25.54
C PHE A 218 8.67 -19.98 -27.03
N THR A 219 9.52 -19.24 -27.75
CA THR A 219 9.86 -19.50 -29.15
C THR A 219 11.38 -19.46 -29.33
N LEU A 220 11.92 -20.43 -30.07
CA LEU A 220 13.33 -20.47 -30.48
C LEU A 220 13.49 -20.05 -31.94
N SER A 221 14.53 -19.28 -32.25
CA SER A 221 14.87 -18.86 -33.60
C SER A 221 16.38 -18.70 -33.80
N SER A 222 16.79 -18.40 -35.04
CA SER A 222 18.14 -17.93 -35.36
C SER A 222 19.28 -18.87 -34.94
N LEU A 223 19.12 -20.17 -35.18
CA LEU A 223 20.20 -21.14 -34.93
C LEU A 223 21.44 -20.79 -35.77
N SER A 224 22.59 -20.68 -35.12
CA SER A 224 23.88 -20.38 -35.74
C SER A 224 24.94 -21.34 -35.24
N ILE A 225 25.78 -21.81 -36.16
CA ILE A 225 26.88 -22.75 -35.88
C ILE A 225 28.17 -22.14 -36.41
N SER A 226 29.17 -21.97 -35.54
CA SER A 226 30.45 -21.37 -35.92
C SER A 226 31.63 -22.00 -35.17
N PRO A 227 32.71 -22.37 -35.87
CA PRO A 227 32.85 -22.37 -37.33
C PRO A 227 32.10 -23.56 -37.98
N PRO A 228 31.72 -23.49 -39.27
CA PRO A 228 30.99 -24.56 -39.97
C PRO A 228 31.88 -25.77 -40.31
N GLU A 229 33.21 -25.60 -40.28
CA GLU A 229 34.18 -26.67 -40.47
C GLU A 229 35.28 -26.56 -39.40
N VAL A 230 35.64 -27.69 -38.80
CA VAL A 230 36.67 -27.82 -37.76
C VAL A 230 37.53 -29.04 -38.00
N SER A 231 38.73 -29.10 -37.42
CA SER A 231 39.54 -30.31 -37.35
C SER A 231 39.08 -31.21 -36.20
N ALA A 232 39.41 -32.50 -36.26
CA ALA A 232 39.14 -33.44 -35.17
C ALA A 232 39.62 -32.89 -33.80
N GLY A 233 38.70 -32.82 -32.84
CA GLY A 233 38.95 -32.34 -31.47
C GLY A 233 38.78 -30.83 -31.26
N GLU A 234 38.59 -30.02 -32.31
CA GLU A 234 38.33 -28.58 -32.18
C GLU A 234 36.88 -28.30 -31.76
N ALA A 235 36.68 -27.17 -31.08
CA ALA A 235 35.39 -26.76 -30.54
C ALA A 235 34.53 -26.00 -31.56
N VAL A 236 33.24 -26.30 -31.57
CA VAL A 236 32.21 -25.63 -32.36
C VAL A 236 31.21 -24.99 -31.40
N THR A 237 30.88 -23.74 -31.67
CA THR A 237 29.89 -22.99 -30.90
C THR A 237 28.55 -23.01 -31.63
N ILE A 238 27.49 -23.39 -30.91
CA ILE A 238 26.12 -23.47 -31.41
C ILE A 238 25.29 -22.49 -30.59
N SER A 239 24.68 -21.49 -31.21
CA SER A 239 23.83 -20.50 -30.54
C SER A 239 22.42 -20.48 -31.11
N VAL A 240 21.43 -20.20 -30.25
CA VAL A 240 20.02 -20.04 -30.60
C VAL A 240 19.42 -18.88 -29.82
N PHE A 241 18.50 -18.15 -30.43
CA PHE A 241 17.79 -17.04 -29.79
C PHE A 241 16.48 -17.55 -29.19
N LEU A 242 16.27 -17.37 -27.89
CA LEU A 242 15.08 -17.76 -27.13
C LEU A 242 14.30 -16.52 -26.72
N VAL A 243 13.01 -16.49 -27.00
CA VAL A 243 12.09 -15.39 -26.62
C VAL A 243 10.95 -15.94 -25.77
N ASN A 244 10.66 -15.32 -24.63
CA ASN A 244 9.39 -15.48 -23.93
C ASN A 244 8.42 -14.39 -24.39
N ALA A 245 7.57 -14.72 -25.37
CA ALA A 245 6.54 -13.83 -25.90
C ALA A 245 5.29 -13.76 -25.01
N GLY A 246 5.25 -14.56 -23.95
CA GLY A 246 4.20 -14.50 -22.93
C GLY A 246 4.43 -13.36 -21.94
N GLU A 247 3.45 -13.12 -21.06
CA GLU A 247 3.50 -12.06 -20.05
C GLU A 247 4.00 -12.57 -18.69
N ALA A 248 3.84 -13.86 -18.40
CA ALA A 248 4.36 -14.46 -17.17
C ALA A 248 5.81 -14.92 -17.31
N ALA A 249 6.54 -14.88 -16.20
CA ALA A 249 7.85 -15.51 -16.11
C ALA A 249 7.72 -17.04 -16.20
N GLY A 250 8.70 -17.69 -16.82
CA GLY A 250 8.74 -19.14 -16.91
C GLY A 250 10.14 -19.65 -17.20
N SER A 251 10.29 -20.98 -17.18
CA SER A 251 11.55 -21.66 -17.49
C SER A 251 11.38 -22.51 -18.74
N TYR A 252 12.42 -22.55 -19.58
CA TYR A 252 12.46 -23.32 -20.82
C TYR A 252 13.73 -24.16 -20.90
N THR A 253 13.59 -25.43 -21.27
CA THR A 253 14.72 -26.37 -21.41
C THR A 253 15.14 -26.50 -22.88
N ALA A 254 16.25 -25.86 -23.24
CA ALA A 254 16.90 -26.02 -24.55
C ALA A 254 17.77 -27.28 -24.57
N THR A 255 17.52 -28.18 -25.52
CA THR A 255 18.22 -29.47 -25.68
C THR A 255 18.99 -29.48 -27.00
N LEU A 256 20.30 -29.66 -26.92
CA LEU A 256 21.17 -29.92 -28.06
C LEU A 256 21.23 -31.43 -28.35
N LYS A 257 20.98 -31.82 -29.60
CA LYS A 257 21.20 -33.17 -30.11
C LYS A 257 22.27 -33.17 -31.20
N ILE A 258 23.10 -34.20 -31.19
CA ILE A 258 24.14 -34.48 -32.20
C ILE A 258 23.83 -35.85 -32.80
N ASN A 259 23.64 -35.90 -34.12
CA ASN A 259 23.23 -37.11 -34.85
C ASN A 259 21.97 -37.78 -34.26
N GLY A 260 21.04 -36.96 -33.77
CA GLY A 260 19.78 -37.42 -33.16
C GLY A 260 19.88 -37.82 -31.68
N VAL A 261 21.08 -37.87 -31.09
CA VAL A 261 21.29 -38.21 -29.67
C VAL A 261 21.42 -36.93 -28.85
N ALA A 262 20.67 -36.84 -27.74
CA ALA A 262 20.78 -35.70 -26.82
C ALA A 262 22.19 -35.63 -26.21
N ALA A 263 22.89 -34.52 -26.46
CA ALA A 263 24.27 -34.30 -26.02
C ALA A 263 24.34 -33.39 -24.79
N GLU A 264 23.54 -32.32 -24.74
CA GLU A 264 23.50 -31.37 -23.63
C GLU A 264 22.10 -30.75 -23.49
N THR A 265 21.72 -30.37 -22.28
CA THR A 265 20.48 -29.65 -21.97
C THR A 265 20.78 -28.45 -21.08
N ARG A 266 20.12 -27.31 -21.32
CA ARG A 266 20.21 -26.10 -20.51
C ARG A 266 18.83 -25.54 -20.20
N GLU A 267 18.59 -25.22 -18.94
CA GLU A 267 17.38 -24.56 -18.49
C GLU A 267 17.61 -23.05 -18.39
N VAL A 268 16.70 -22.27 -18.95
CA VAL A 268 16.76 -20.79 -18.98
C VAL A 268 15.44 -20.25 -18.46
N SER A 269 15.51 -19.32 -17.50
CA SER A 269 14.31 -18.68 -16.94
C SER A 269 14.22 -17.24 -17.44
N LEU A 270 13.10 -16.89 -18.09
CA LEU A 270 12.87 -15.57 -18.66
C LEU A 270 11.58 -14.97 -18.12
N VAL A 271 11.62 -13.67 -17.84
CA VAL A 271 10.41 -12.88 -17.56
C VAL A 271 9.62 -12.70 -18.86
N GLY A 272 8.32 -12.43 -18.77
CA GLY A 272 7.51 -12.15 -19.96
C GLY A 272 8.05 -10.98 -20.79
N GLY A 273 7.94 -11.08 -22.11
CA GLY A 273 8.44 -10.10 -23.07
C GLY A 273 9.97 -10.03 -23.24
N THR A 274 10.73 -10.90 -22.58
CA THR A 274 12.21 -10.89 -22.63
C THR A 274 12.79 -11.99 -23.51
N SER A 275 14.08 -11.86 -23.85
CA SER A 275 14.79 -12.79 -24.72
C SER A 275 16.25 -12.97 -24.33
N GLU A 276 16.81 -14.14 -24.61
CA GLU A 276 18.22 -14.49 -24.34
C GLU A 276 18.80 -15.39 -25.44
N THR A 277 20.11 -15.28 -25.68
CA THR A 277 20.84 -16.18 -26.59
C THR A 277 21.43 -17.36 -25.81
N VAL A 278 20.94 -18.57 -26.08
CA VAL A 278 21.45 -19.80 -25.48
C VAL A 278 22.60 -20.34 -26.33
N THR A 279 23.73 -20.67 -25.70
CA THR A 279 24.95 -21.11 -26.39
C THR A 279 25.43 -22.46 -25.87
N PHE A 280 25.78 -23.37 -26.77
CA PHE A 280 26.40 -24.67 -26.49
C PHE A 280 27.77 -24.76 -27.15
N ILE A 281 28.68 -25.54 -26.56
CA ILE A 281 30.01 -25.79 -27.12
C ILE A 281 30.22 -27.30 -27.18
N THR A 282 30.55 -27.81 -28.36
CA THR A 282 30.82 -29.23 -28.57
C THR A 282 32.09 -29.43 -29.39
N SER A 283 32.73 -30.59 -29.28
CA SER A 283 33.85 -31.01 -30.13
C SER A 283 33.69 -32.48 -30.49
N GLN A 284 34.16 -32.86 -31.67
CA GLN A 284 34.01 -34.21 -32.21
C GLN A 284 35.37 -34.73 -32.69
N GLY A 285 35.69 -35.98 -32.34
CA GLY A 285 37.00 -36.58 -32.57
C GLY A 285 37.16 -37.31 -33.90
N GLU A 286 36.05 -37.62 -34.58
CA GLU A 286 36.06 -38.36 -35.84
C GLU A 286 35.70 -37.45 -37.01
N ALA A 287 36.38 -37.61 -38.14
CA ALA A 287 36.07 -36.91 -39.37
C ALA A 287 34.69 -37.31 -39.89
N GLY A 288 33.87 -36.34 -40.29
CA GLY A 288 32.52 -36.59 -40.75
C GLY A 288 31.62 -35.36 -40.69
N ALA A 289 30.45 -35.47 -41.31
CA ALA A 289 29.39 -34.47 -41.18
C ALA A 289 28.53 -34.80 -39.95
N TYR A 290 28.34 -33.83 -39.06
CA TYR A 290 27.53 -33.98 -37.85
C TYR A 290 26.26 -33.17 -38.00
N SER A 291 25.12 -33.85 -37.83
CA SER A 291 23.81 -33.20 -37.80
C SER A 291 23.55 -32.66 -36.40
N ILE A 292 23.22 -31.38 -36.32
CA ILE A 292 22.85 -30.67 -35.09
C ILE A 292 21.35 -30.40 -35.09
N GLU A 293 20.72 -30.56 -33.94
CA GLU A 293 19.34 -30.13 -33.71
C GLU A 293 19.24 -29.47 -32.33
N VAL A 294 18.64 -28.29 -32.26
CA VAL A 294 18.27 -27.65 -30.97
C VAL A 294 16.76 -27.49 -30.92
N ASN A 295 16.09 -28.31 -30.10
CA ASN A 295 14.62 -28.39 -29.97
C ASN A 295 13.86 -28.27 -31.31
N GLY A 296 14.32 -29.00 -32.34
CA GLY A 296 13.68 -29.04 -33.67
C GLY A 296 14.23 -28.07 -34.71
N LEU A 297 15.14 -27.15 -34.36
CA LEU A 297 15.88 -26.35 -35.34
C LEU A 297 17.10 -27.13 -35.86
N PRO A 298 17.16 -27.49 -37.16
CA PRO A 298 18.26 -28.27 -37.71
C PRO A 298 19.46 -27.39 -38.08
N GLY A 299 20.66 -27.98 -38.02
CA GLY A 299 21.91 -27.43 -38.53
C GLY A 299 22.93 -28.53 -38.74
N SER A 300 24.12 -28.19 -39.25
CA SER A 300 25.20 -29.16 -39.41
C SER A 300 26.56 -28.48 -39.44
N PHE A 301 27.60 -29.20 -39.04
CA PHE A 301 29.00 -28.80 -39.28
C PHE A 301 29.83 -30.01 -39.71
N THR A 302 30.98 -29.75 -40.32
CA THR A 302 31.88 -30.79 -40.83
C THR A 302 33.16 -30.84 -40.02
N VAL A 303 33.54 -32.04 -39.58
CA VAL A 303 34.85 -32.31 -38.98
C VAL A 303 35.77 -32.86 -40.06
N LYS A 304 36.88 -32.18 -40.31
CA LYS A 304 37.95 -32.64 -41.19
C LYS A 304 38.86 -33.60 -40.43
N GLU A 305 39.40 -34.56 -41.17
CA GLU A 305 40.42 -35.47 -40.66
C GLU A 305 41.61 -34.64 -40.17
N GLY A 306 41.90 -34.76 -38.86
CA GLY A 306 43.10 -34.18 -38.29
C GLY A 306 44.32 -34.85 -38.89
N ALA A 307 45.38 -34.08 -39.13
CA ALA A 307 46.65 -34.64 -39.60
C ALA A 307 47.09 -35.79 -38.68
N SER A 308 47.08 -37.02 -39.19
CA SER A 308 47.62 -38.17 -38.48
C SER A 308 49.04 -37.83 -38.01
N PRO A 309 49.42 -38.06 -36.73
CA PRO A 309 50.81 -38.00 -36.34
C PRO A 309 51.62 -38.90 -37.29
N PRO A 310 52.81 -38.48 -37.76
CA PRO A 310 53.65 -39.35 -38.56
C PRO A 310 53.90 -40.63 -37.74
N ILE A 311 53.60 -41.78 -38.33
CA ILE A 311 53.77 -43.10 -37.74
C ILE A 311 55.23 -43.23 -37.28
N ALA A 312 55.47 -43.07 -35.98
CA ALA A 312 56.72 -43.46 -35.36
C ALA A 312 56.78 -44.99 -35.39
N ALA A 313 57.81 -45.52 -36.04
CA ALA A 313 58.06 -46.95 -36.16
C ALA A 313 57.97 -47.65 -34.79
N ALA A 314 57.13 -48.67 -34.72
CA ALA A 314 56.91 -49.48 -33.53
C ALA A 314 58.22 -50.16 -33.08
N PRO A 315 58.63 -50.04 -31.80
CA PRO A 315 59.57 -51.00 -31.22
C PRO A 315 58.82 -52.31 -30.90
N ALA A 316 59.38 -53.43 -31.33
CA ALA A 316 58.84 -54.76 -31.04
C ALA A 316 58.91 -55.11 -29.53
N PRO A 317 57.95 -55.89 -29.00
CA PRO A 317 57.80 -56.10 -27.55
C PRO A 317 58.69 -57.24 -27.05
N PRO A 318 59.08 -57.21 -25.77
CA PRO A 318 58.66 -58.30 -24.88
C PRO A 318 58.36 -57.77 -23.47
N GLY A 319 57.59 -58.41 -22.61
CA GLY A 319 56.85 -59.65 -22.64
C GLY A 319 55.94 -59.62 -21.40
N GLU A 320 54.99 -60.54 -21.38
CA GLU A 320 54.02 -60.80 -20.32
C GLU A 320 54.56 -60.59 -18.90
N ARG A 321 53.77 -59.95 -18.01
CA ARG A 321 53.22 -60.59 -16.79
C ARG A 321 52.36 -59.61 -15.99
N ASN A 322 51.15 -60.07 -15.69
CA ASN A 322 50.16 -59.48 -14.78
C ASN A 322 50.72 -58.83 -13.51
N TRP A 323 50.19 -57.64 -13.17
CA TRP A 323 50.05 -57.21 -11.78
C TRP A 323 48.77 -56.35 -11.61
N TRP A 324 47.80 -56.92 -10.93
CA TRP A 324 46.68 -56.26 -10.29
C TRP A 324 47.21 -55.73 -8.93
N LEU A 325 46.73 -54.56 -8.47
CA LEU A 325 47.16 -53.77 -7.28
C LEU A 325 48.43 -52.94 -7.59
N THR A 326 48.48 -51.59 -7.57
CA THR A 326 48.32 -50.75 -6.38
C THR A 326 48.05 -49.27 -6.72
N ARG A 327 47.06 -48.77 -5.98
CA ARG A 327 46.74 -47.40 -5.55
C ARG A 327 47.89 -46.36 -5.62
N GLY A 328 47.54 -45.20 -6.15
CA GLY A 328 47.45 -43.97 -5.34
C GLY A 328 48.63 -43.00 -5.33
N VAL A 329 48.26 -41.76 -4.98
CA VAL A 329 49.10 -40.64 -4.50
C VAL A 329 49.68 -39.79 -5.64
N ILE A 330 49.02 -38.68 -6.00
CA ILE A 330 49.10 -37.33 -5.38
C ILE A 330 50.53 -36.78 -5.45
N ILE A 331 50.69 -35.60 -6.08
CA ILE A 331 51.56 -34.48 -5.65
C ILE A 331 51.20 -33.32 -6.60
N THR A 332 50.32 -32.39 -6.21
CA THR A 332 50.49 -31.26 -5.27
C THR A 332 51.23 -30.07 -5.90
N ILE A 333 50.54 -28.91 -5.99
CA ILE A 333 50.77 -27.70 -5.13
C ILE A 333 51.86 -26.81 -5.76
N ALA A 334 51.84 -25.49 -5.78
CA ALA A 334 51.10 -24.40 -5.13
C ALA A 334 51.23 -23.21 -6.10
N ALA A 335 50.23 -22.36 -6.27
CA ALA A 335 49.79 -21.34 -5.31
C ALA A 335 50.87 -20.30 -5.01
N ALA A 336 50.55 -19.05 -5.32
CA ALA A 336 50.84 -17.86 -4.51
C ALA A 336 50.52 -16.64 -5.38
N ILE A 337 49.84 -15.59 -4.97
CA ILE A 337 49.45 -14.98 -3.67
C ILE A 337 48.73 -13.69 -4.17
N ALA A 338 47.75 -13.03 -3.57
CA ALA A 338 46.99 -13.04 -2.32
C ALA A 338 46.00 -11.84 -2.52
N ILE A 339 44.70 -11.89 -2.21
CA ILE A 339 44.10 -11.82 -0.86
C ILE A 339 44.43 -10.46 -0.19
N PRO A 340 43.56 -9.77 0.60
CA PRO A 340 42.15 -10.02 1.00
C PRO A 340 41.23 -8.78 1.10
N LEU A 341 39.92 -8.95 0.89
CA LEU A 341 38.87 -8.31 1.71
C LEU A 341 37.69 -9.27 1.96
N ALA A 342 37.98 -10.53 2.30
CA ALA A 342 36.98 -11.52 2.73
C ALA A 342 37.36 -12.19 4.06
N ILE A 343 38.01 -11.45 4.95
CA ILE A 343 38.24 -11.83 6.36
C ILE A 343 37.41 -10.91 7.28
N ARG A 344 36.12 -10.74 6.97
CA ARG A 344 35.21 -10.04 7.91
C ARG A 344 33.83 -10.65 8.06
N TRP A 345 33.61 -11.91 7.68
CA TRP A 345 32.29 -12.48 7.93
C TRP A 345 32.17 -13.91 8.43
N TRP A 346 33.27 -14.67 8.54
CA TRP A 346 33.19 -16.01 9.14
C TRP A 346 34.38 -16.34 10.05
N ARG A 347 34.32 -15.89 11.31
CA ARG A 347 34.64 -16.66 12.53
C ARG A 347 34.71 -15.76 13.78
N ARG A 348 33.54 -15.35 14.27
CA ARG A 348 33.19 -15.56 15.67
C ARG A 348 31.81 -16.21 15.63
N ARG A 349 31.78 -17.52 15.92
CA ARG A 349 31.12 -18.09 17.11
C ARG A 349 29.60 -17.86 17.03
N GLY A 350 28.78 -18.89 16.88
CA GLY A 350 28.83 -20.09 17.71
C GLY A 350 27.73 -19.97 18.76
N ASP A 351 26.95 -21.04 18.83
CA ASP A 351 25.99 -21.44 19.86
C ASP A 351 24.48 -21.19 19.67
N CYS A 352 23.81 -22.34 19.90
CA CYS A 352 22.38 -22.63 20.07
C CYS A 352 21.57 -22.67 18.76
N GLY A 353 21.08 -23.80 18.27
CA GLY A 353 20.87 -25.13 18.83
C GLY A 353 19.58 -25.66 18.24
N SER A 354 19.64 -26.67 17.36
CA SER A 354 18.45 -27.41 16.95
C SER A 354 17.96 -28.25 18.13
N LEU A 355 16.65 -28.30 18.34
CA LEU A 355 16.05 -29.43 19.05
C LEU A 355 14.89 -29.96 18.22
N GLY A 356 15.17 -31.00 17.44
CA GLY A 356 14.17 -31.96 17.01
C GLY A 356 14.04 -33.03 18.10
N ASP A 357 12.79 -33.30 18.45
CA ASP A 357 12.20 -34.56 18.92
C ASP A 357 12.95 -35.43 19.95
N TYR A 358 12.29 -35.60 21.10
CA TYR A 358 12.43 -36.79 21.94
C TYR A 358 11.08 -37.50 22.07
N ILE A 359 11.09 -38.80 21.77
CA ILE A 359 10.00 -39.75 21.99
C ILE A 359 10.02 -40.26 23.44
N SER A 360 8.86 -40.20 24.09
CA SER A 360 8.18 -41.14 25.02
C SER A 360 8.93 -42.01 26.07
N MET A 361 8.24 -42.16 27.22
CA MET A 361 8.31 -43.17 28.29
C MET A 361 9.45 -43.08 29.34
N ARG A 362 9.15 -42.51 30.51
CA ARG A 362 8.79 -43.27 31.73
C ARG A 362 8.29 -42.36 32.86
#